data_AF-A0A3S1D4B0-F1
#
_entry.id   AF-A0A3S1D4B0-F1
#
_cell.length_a   1.000
_cell.length_b   1.000
_cell.length_c   1.000
_cell.angle_alpha   90.00
_cell.angle_beta   90.00
_cell.angle_gamma   90.00
#
_symmetry.space_group_name_H-M   'P 1'
#
loop_
_entity.id
_entity.type
_entity.pdbx_description
1 polymer ?
#
loop_
_entity_poly.entity_id
_entity_poly.type
_entity_poly.pdbx_seq_one_letter_code
_entity_poly.pdbx_strand_id
1 'polypeptide(L)'
;MANTPEHKDIMQDMMRQSDGNRLSITPEEMEAGANEIAAAQGSLLSPEGSAVYMGLMKLIEKDWIPEDIITLLFNSGSWYKYR
;
A
#
# COMPACT_ATOMS: atom_id res chain seq x y z
N MET A 1 -8.45 19.85 30.15
CA MET A 1 -8.30 18.41 29.89
C MET A 1 -8.17 18.27 28.39
N ALA A 2 -6.99 17.89 27.89
CA ALA A 2 -6.80 17.69 26.45
C ALA A 2 -7.45 16.36 26.06
N ASN A 3 -8.36 16.39 25.07
CA ASN A 3 -8.90 15.18 24.45
C ASN A 3 -7.75 14.44 23.79
N THR A 4 -7.45 13.22 24.22
CA THR A 4 -6.53 12.33 23.51
C THR A 4 -7.19 11.97 22.17
N PRO A 5 -6.57 12.25 21.01
CA PRO A 5 -7.16 11.91 19.72
C PRO A 5 -7.33 10.39 19.59
N GLU A 6 -8.45 9.93 19.08
CA GLU A 6 -8.60 8.51 18.75
C GLU A 6 -7.74 8.14 17.54
N HIS A 7 -7.40 6.86 17.35
CA HIS A 7 -6.54 6.42 16.24
C HIS A 7 -7.06 6.84 14.86
N LYS A 8 -8.38 6.92 14.70
CA LYS A 8 -9.02 7.38 13.47
C LYS A 8 -8.73 8.86 13.19
N ASP A 9 -8.73 9.68 14.23
CA ASP A 9 -8.45 11.11 14.13
C ASP A 9 -7.00 11.33 13.66
N ILE A 10 -6.06 10.54 14.19
CA ILE A 10 -4.65 10.57 13.78
C ILE A 10 -4.51 10.24 12.29
N MET A 11 -5.13 9.18 11.81
CA MET A 11 -5.01 8.79 10.40
C MET A 11 -5.68 9.82 9.46
N GLN A 12 -6.79 10.44 9.87
CA GLN A 12 -7.41 11.52 9.09
C GLN A 12 -6.50 12.75 9.01
N ASP A 13 -5.92 13.14 10.14
CA ASP A 13 -4.99 14.26 10.22
C ASP A 13 -3.73 14.03 9.41
N MET A 14 -3.14 12.83 9.45
CA MET A 14 -1.95 12.51 8.64
C MET A 14 -2.24 12.64 7.15
N MET A 15 -3.37 12.14 6.66
CA MET A 15 -3.71 12.26 5.24
C MET A 15 -3.92 13.70 4.80
N ARG A 16 -4.52 14.53 5.67
CA ARG A 16 -4.69 15.97 5.41
C ARG A 16 -3.35 16.71 5.42
N GLN A 17 -2.42 16.34 6.31
CA GLN A 17 -1.12 16.99 6.43
C GLN A 17 -0.14 16.58 5.31
N SER A 18 -0.29 15.37 4.76
CA SER A 18 0.62 14.84 3.74
C SER A 18 0.09 14.97 2.30
N ASP A 19 -1.07 15.59 2.11
CA ASP A 19 -1.83 15.55 0.84
C ASP A 19 -1.97 14.11 0.29
N GLY A 20 -2.17 13.15 1.19
CA GLY A 20 -2.13 11.73 0.88
C GLY A 20 -3.39 11.22 0.19
N ASN A 21 -3.29 10.07 -0.48
CA ASN A 21 -4.40 9.38 -1.13
C ASN A 21 -4.85 8.11 -0.38
N ARG A 22 -6.15 7.78 -0.45
CA ARG A 22 -6.72 6.53 0.08
C ARG A 22 -7.40 5.77 -1.05
N LEU A 23 -7.13 4.47 -1.12
CA LEU A 23 -7.71 3.59 -2.12
C LEU A 23 -7.94 2.20 -1.52
N SER A 24 -8.88 1.46 -2.10
CA SER A 24 -9.18 0.08 -1.72
C SER A 24 -8.60 -0.87 -2.76
N ILE A 25 -8.07 -1.99 -2.28
CA ILE A 25 -7.58 -3.10 -3.09
C ILE A 25 -8.38 -4.35 -2.72
N THR A 26 -8.84 -5.10 -3.72
CA THR A 26 -9.59 -6.34 -3.50
C THR A 26 -8.65 -7.52 -3.23
N PRO A 27 -9.13 -8.62 -2.64
CA PRO A 27 -8.34 -9.84 -2.49
C PRO A 27 -7.75 -10.37 -3.81
N GLU A 28 -8.51 -10.32 -4.89
CA GLU A 28 -8.08 -10.78 -6.21
C GLU A 28 -6.95 -9.92 -6.77
N GLU A 29 -7.03 -8.60 -6.56
CA GLU A 29 -5.96 -7.68 -6.93
C GLU A 29 -4.69 -7.97 -6.11
N MET A 30 -4.82 -8.22 -4.80
CA MET A 30 -3.68 -8.62 -3.96
C MET A 30 -3.05 -9.93 -4.43
N GLU A 31 -3.85 -10.92 -4.85
CA GLU A 31 -3.31 -12.17 -5.40
C GLU A 31 -2.57 -11.93 -6.73
N ALA A 32 -3.17 -11.15 -7.63
CA ALA A 32 -2.55 -10.78 -8.90
C ALA A 32 -1.20 -10.07 -8.70
N GLY A 33 -1.15 -9.05 -7.84
CA GLY A 33 0.07 -8.30 -7.57
C GLY A 33 1.18 -9.13 -6.91
N ALA A 34 0.80 -10.07 -6.03
CA ALA A 34 1.76 -10.96 -5.39
C ALA A 34 2.40 -11.90 -6.42
N ASN A 35 1.58 -12.45 -7.33
CA ASN A 35 2.06 -13.31 -8.43
C ASN A 35 2.95 -12.54 -9.41
N GLU A 36 2.60 -11.30 -9.73
CA GLU A 36 3.39 -10.43 -10.62
C GLU A 36 4.78 -10.17 -10.06
N ILE A 37 4.89 -9.72 -8.80
CA ILE A 37 6.19 -9.43 -8.17
C ILE A 37 7.01 -10.71 -7.96
N ALA A 38 6.37 -11.83 -7.63
CA ALA A 38 7.06 -13.11 -7.54
C ALA A 38 7.67 -13.53 -8.88
N ALA A 39 6.94 -13.37 -9.99
CA ALA A 39 7.41 -13.70 -11.31
C ALA A 39 8.49 -12.74 -11.82
N ALA A 40 8.34 -11.44 -11.58
CA ALA A 40 9.23 -10.40 -12.11
C ALA A 40 10.51 -10.21 -11.27
N GLN A 41 10.42 -10.35 -9.95
CA GLN A 41 11.52 -10.01 -9.02
C GLN A 41 11.96 -11.18 -8.14
N GLY A 42 11.27 -12.32 -8.17
CA GLY A 42 11.57 -13.45 -7.29
C GLY A 42 11.25 -13.18 -5.80
N SER A 43 10.48 -12.13 -5.51
CA SER A 43 10.15 -11.71 -4.15
C SER A 43 8.73 -12.11 -3.78
N LEU A 44 8.54 -12.64 -2.57
CA LEU A 44 7.22 -13.08 -2.08
C LEU A 44 6.65 -12.04 -1.11
N LEU A 45 5.70 -11.24 -1.60
CA LEU A 45 5.01 -10.22 -0.81
C LEU A 45 3.95 -10.85 0.10
N SER A 46 3.75 -10.29 1.30
CA SER A 46 2.53 -10.58 2.06
C SER A 46 1.30 -9.97 1.38
N PRO A 47 0.06 -10.35 1.76
CA PRO A 47 -1.14 -9.69 1.27
C PRO A 47 -1.09 -8.16 1.44
N GLU A 48 -0.62 -7.67 2.60
CA GLU A 48 -0.45 -6.25 2.87
C GLU A 48 0.60 -5.61 1.96
N GLY A 49 1.74 -6.29 1.72
CA GLY A 49 2.75 -5.83 0.77
C GLY A 49 2.22 -5.75 -0.65
N SER A 50 1.45 -6.76 -1.08
CA SER A 50 0.80 -6.76 -2.39
C SER A 50 -0.26 -5.65 -2.52
N ALA A 51 -1.01 -5.37 -1.46
CA ALA A 51 -1.97 -4.27 -1.44
C ALA A 51 -1.30 -2.92 -1.71
N VAL A 52 -0.15 -2.65 -1.10
CA VAL A 52 0.56 -1.38 -1.32
C VAL A 52 1.15 -1.32 -2.74
N TYR A 53 1.65 -2.44 -3.27
CA TYR A 53 2.10 -2.52 -4.66
C TYR A 53 0.98 -2.25 -5.67
N MET A 54 -0.16 -2.93 -5.54
CA MET A 54 -1.33 -2.69 -6.40
C MET A 54 -1.88 -1.27 -6.24
N GLY A 55 -1.78 -0.71 -5.02
CA GLY A 55 -2.08 0.69 -4.78
C GLY A 55 -1.19 1.63 -5.57
N LEU A 56 0.13 1.39 -5.59
CA LEU A 56 1.06 2.15 -6.43
C LEU A 56 0.69 2.05 -7.91
N MET A 57 0.40 0.85 -8.42
CA MET A 57 0.03 0.67 -9.84
C MET A 57 -1.21 1.50 -10.21
N LYS A 58 -2.27 1.47 -9.39
CA LYS A 58 -3.47 2.30 -9.60
C LYS A 58 -3.19 3.80 -9.51
N LEU A 59 -2.22 4.22 -8.70
CA LEU A 59 -1.87 5.63 -8.56
C LEU A 59 -1.01 6.13 -9.72
N ILE A 60 -0.14 5.28 -10.28
CA ILE A 60 0.57 5.56 -11.52
C ILE A 60 -0.42 5.64 -12.69
N GLU A 61 -1.34 4.68 -12.82
CA GLU A 61 -2.39 4.69 -13.87
C GLU A 61 -3.26 5.96 -13.84
N LYS A 62 -3.42 6.56 -12.66
CA LYS A 62 -4.19 7.80 -12.45
C LYS A 62 -3.36 9.07 -12.53
N ASP A 63 -2.10 8.98 -12.93
CA ASP A 63 -1.13 10.09 -12.94
C ASP A 63 -0.99 10.79 -11.57
N TRP A 64 -1.29 10.08 -10.45
CA TRP A 64 -1.15 10.64 -9.10
C TRP A 64 0.28 10.52 -8.58
N ILE A 65 1.00 9.46 -8.96
CA ILE A 65 2.44 9.27 -8.68
C ILE A 65 3.18 9.32 -10.03
N PRO A 66 4.12 10.26 -10.21
CA PRO A 66 4.98 10.30 -11.39
C PRO A 66 5.86 9.05 -11.49
N GLU A 67 6.14 8.57 -12.71
CA GLU A 67 6.97 7.37 -12.92
C GLU A 67 8.43 7.53 -12.45
N ASP A 68 8.93 8.76 -12.36
CA ASP A 68 10.32 9.09 -12.02
C ASP A 68 10.57 9.33 -10.53
N ILE A 69 9.56 9.11 -9.67
CA ILE A 69 9.70 9.30 -8.22
C ILE A 69 10.17 8.03 -7.51
N ILE A 70 11.10 8.21 -6.57
CA ILE A 70 11.53 7.13 -5.68
C ILE A 70 10.41 6.84 -4.69
N THR A 71 9.80 5.65 -4.82
CA THR A 71 8.72 5.20 -3.94
C THR A 71 9.19 4.08 -3.03
N LEU A 72 8.90 4.19 -1.73
CA LEU A 72 9.14 3.14 -0.73
C LEU A 72 7.82 2.41 -0.42
N LEU A 73 7.79 1.10 -0.67
CA LEU A 73 6.65 0.24 -0.33
C LEU A 73 6.93 -0.53 0.95
N PHE A 74 6.02 -0.42 1.94
CA PHE A 74 6.13 -1.14 3.20
C PHE A 74 5.45 -2.51 3.11
N ASN A 75 6.25 -3.57 2.99
CA ASN A 75 5.80 -4.95 3.17
C ASN A 75 5.84 -5.30 4.67
N SER A 76 4.75 -5.05 5.38
CA SER A 76 4.67 -5.20 6.85
C SER A 76 4.68 -6.65 7.34
N GLY A 77 4.57 -7.62 6.43
CA GLY A 77 4.55 -9.04 6.74
C GLY A 77 5.55 -9.84 5.90
N SER A 78 5.93 -11.01 6.41
CA SER A 78 6.52 -12.04 5.57
C SER A 78 5.39 -12.88 4.97
N TRP A 79 5.51 -13.23 3.69
CA TRP A 79 4.57 -14.14 3.04
C TRP A 79 4.45 -15.50 3.75
N TYR A 80 5.49 -15.96 4.45
CA TYR A 80 5.46 -17.21 5.24
C TYR A 80 4.39 -17.23 6.35
N LYS A 81 3.83 -16.08 6.74
CA LYS A 81 2.71 -16.02 7.70
C LYS A 81 1.40 -16.58 7.13
N TYR A 82 1.29 -16.70 5.81
CA TYR A 82 0.06 -17.06 5.10
C TYR A 82 0.19 -18.40 4.34
N ARG A 83 1.23 -19.18 4.70
CA ARG A 83 1.49 -20.54 4.20
C ARG A 83 0.79 -21.60 5.04
#